data_AF-A0A3D5QCH2-F1
#
_entry.id   AF-A0A3D5QCH2-F1
#
_cell.length_a   1.000
_cell.length_b   1.000
_cell.length_c   1.000
_cell.angle_alpha   90.00
_cell.angle_beta   90.00
_cell.angle_gamma   90.00
#
_symmetry.space_group_name_H-M   'P 1'
#
loop_
_entity.id
_entity.type
_entity.pdbx_description
1 polymer ?
#
loop_
_entity_poly.entity_id
_entity_poly.type
_entity_poly.pdbx_seq_one_letter_code
_entity_poly.pdbx_strand_id
1 'polypeptide(L)' 'LDKKIENIRKTEAEIVITDCPGCIMQIEGGLMKTGVDIKVMHLSQFLDEYIEI' A
#
# COMPACT_ATOMS: atom_id res chain seq x y z
N LEU A 1 12.87 -6.78 0.45
CA LEU A 1 11.73 -5.84 0.52
C LEU A 1 11.98 -4.63 -0.38
N ASP A 2 13.18 -4.06 -0.36
CA ASP A 2 13.58 -2.82 -1.05
C ASP A 2 13.19 -2.75 -2.54
N LYS A 3 13.43 -3.81 -3.32
CA LYS A 3 13.01 -3.85 -4.74
C LYS A 3 11.51 -3.64 -4.93
N LYS A 4 10.67 -4.18 -4.03
CA LYS A 4 9.21 -4.01 -4.08
C LYS A 4 8.83 -2.57 -3.76
N ILE A 5 9.44 -1.99 -2.73
CA ILE A 5 9.19 -0.60 -2.32
C ILE A 5 9.58 0.37 -3.44
N GLU A 6 10.75 0.19 -4.05
CA GLU A 6 11.19 1.04 -5.15
C GLU A 6 10.28 0.92 -6.38
N ASN A 7 9.80 -0.28 -6.69
CA ASN A 7 8.83 -0.47 -7.76
C ASN A 7 7.49 0.22 -7.47
N ILE A 8 6.99 0.14 -6.23
CA ILE A 8 5.77 0.85 -5.81
C ILE A 8 5.95 2.36 -5.94
N ARG A 9 7.09 2.91 -5.52
CA ARG A 9 7.35 4.35 -5.62
C ARG A 9 7.35 4.85 -7.06
N LYS A 10 7.90 4.06 -7.98
CA LYS A 10 7.93 4.38 -9.41
C LYS A 10 6.57 4.41 -10.08
N THR A 11 5.53 3.82 -9.48
CA THR A 11 4.19 3.90 -10.04
C THR A 11 3.51 5.24 -9.74
N GLU A 12 4.06 6.03 -8.81
CA GLU A 12 3.45 7.28 -8.33
C GLU A 12 2.00 7.08 -7.85
N ALA A 13 1.68 5.85 -7.40
CA ALA A 13 0.34 5.51 -6.96
C ALA A 13 0.08 6.12 -5.58
N GLU A 14 -1.13 6.65 -5.39
CA GLU A 14 -1.58 7.19 -4.10
C GLU A 14 -1.93 6.06 -3.12
N ILE A 15 -2.44 4.93 -3.65
CA ILE A 15 -2.92 3.79 -2.85
C ILE A 15 -2.38 2.48 -3.43
N VAL A 16 -1.87 1.62 -2.55
CA VAL A 16 -1.53 0.22 -2.83
C VAL A 16 -2.54 -0.67 -2.12
N ILE A 17 -3.25 -1.50 -2.88
CA ILE A 17 -4.25 -2.43 -2.36
C ILE A 17 -3.66 -3.84 -2.34
N THR A 18 -3.90 -4.58 -1.26
CA THR A 18 -3.55 -6.00 -1.14
C THR A 18 -4.63 -6.74 -0.33
N ASP A 19 -4.77 -8.04 -0.51
CA ASP A 19 -5.64 -8.92 0.27
C ASP A 19 -4.89 -9.65 1.41
N CYS A 20 -3.61 -9.32 1.61
CA CYS A 20 -2.74 -10.00 2.56
C CYS A 20 -2.33 -9.05 3.71
N PRO A 21 -2.82 -9.26 4.94
CA PRO A 21 -2.47 -8.41 6.09
C PRO A 21 -0.96 -8.33 6.36
N GLY A 22 -0.24 -9.44 6.17
CA GLY A 22 1.22 -9.45 6.30
C GLY A 22 1.93 -8.59 5.25
N CYS A 23 1.35 -8.47 4.05
CA CYS A 23 1.87 -7.56 3.03
C CYS A 23 1.66 -6.10 3.41
N ILE A 24 0.51 -5.76 4.02
CA ILE A 24 0.26 -4.39 4.52
C ILE A 24 1.38 -3.99 5.48
N MET A 25 1.58 -4.77 6.54
CA MET A 25 2.61 -4.46 7.56
C MET A 25 4.02 -4.34 6.97
N GLN A 26 4.39 -5.23 6.04
CA GLN A 26 5.71 -5.21 5.40
C GLN A 26 5.88 -4.03 4.45
N ILE A 27 4.87 -3.71 3.66
CA ILE A 27 4.94 -2.63 2.67
C ILE A 27 4.90 -1.28 3.38
N GLU A 28 3.99 -1.08 4.34
CA GLU A 28 3.93 0.15 5.16
C GLU A 28 5.26 0.39 5.87
N GLY A 29 5.79 -0.60 6.58
CA GLY A 29 7.08 -0.48 7.25
C GLY A 29 8.26 -0.22 6.31
N GLY A 30 8.16 -0.66 5.05
CA GLY A 30 9.11 -0.32 3.99
C GLY A 30 8.96 1.12 3.49
N LEU A 31 7.74 1.58 3.25
CA LEU A 31 7.42 2.92 2.76
C LEU A 31 7.73 4.02 3.78
N MET A 32 7.52 3.77 5.08
CA MET A 32 7.85 4.70 6.16
C MET A 32 9.32 5.18 6.11
N LYS A 33 10.23 4.35 5.57
CA LYS A 33 11.66 4.68 5.45
C LYS A 33 11.99 5.56 4.25
N THR A 34 11.03 5.78 3.35
CA THR A 34 11.24 6.45 2.06
C THR A 34 10.70 7.89 2.01
N GLY A 35 9.94 8.32 3.03
CA GLY A 35 9.43 9.69 3.15
C GLY A 35 8.35 10.06 2.13
N VAL A 36 7.79 9.08 1.42
CA VAL A 36 6.65 9.24 0.51
C VAL A 36 5.37 8.80 1.20
N ASP A 37 4.31 9.53 0.93
CA ASP A 37 2.98 9.28 1.47
C ASP A 37 2.17 8.43 0.48
N ILE A 38 2.32 7.11 0.58
CA ILE A 38 1.54 6.13 -0.18
C ILE A 38 0.75 5.30 0.81
N LYS A 39 -0.58 5.32 0.70
CA LYS A 39 -1.48 4.54 1.58
C LYS A 39 -1.43 3.07 1.17
N VAL A 40 -1.30 2.17 2.14
CA VAL A 40 -1.40 0.72 1.90
C VAL A 40 -2.62 0.21 2.66
N MET A 41 -3.51 -0.52 2.00
CA MET A 41 -4.73 -1.00 2.67
C MET A 41 -5.23 -2.34 2.15
N HIS A 42 -6.08 -2.98 2.95
CA HIS A 42 -6.73 -4.21 2.56
C HIS A 42 -7.80 -3.95 1.49
N LEU A 43 -8.01 -4.90 0.57
CA LEU A 43 -9.08 -4.79 -0.44
C LEU A 43 -10.45 -4.53 0.18
N SER A 44 -10.80 -5.21 1.28
CA SER A 44 -12.09 -4.97 1.94
C SER A 44 -12.24 -3.55 2.49
N GLN A 45 -11.15 -2.95 3.00
CA GLN A 45 -11.18 -1.57 3.48
C GLN A 45 -11.33 -0.60 2.31
N PHE A 46 -10.64 -0.87 1.20
CA PHE A 46 -10.80 -0.06 -0.01
C PHE A 46 -12.24 -0.10 -0.52
N LEU A 47 -12.87 -1.27 -0.54
CA LEU A 47 -14.26 -1.41 -0.92
C LEU A 47 -15.18 -0.61 0.03
N ASP A 48 -15.02 -0.77 1.34
CA ASP A 48 -15.82 -0.05 2.36
C ASP A 48 -15.66 1.48 2.28
N GLU A 49 -14.45 1.99 2.03
CA GLU A 49 -14.16 3.42 1.99
C GLU A 49 -14.53 4.10 0.67
N TYR A 50 -14.45 3.38 -0.47
CA TYR A 50 -14.51 4.00 -1.80
C TYR A 50 -15.61 3.45 -2.71
N ILE A 51 -16.29 2.37 -2.35
CA ILE A 51 -17.34 1.76 -3.16
C ILE A 51 -18.58 1.51 -2.30
N GLU A 52 -19.71 2.13 -2.65
CA GLU A 52 -21.00 1.72 -2.11
C GLU A 52 -21.38 0.36 -2.70
N ILE A 53 -21.52 -0.65 -1.84
CA ILE A 53 -21.99 -2.01 -2.18
C ILE A 53 -23.42 -2.18 -1.68
#